data_AF-A0AA48H7E7-F1
#
_entry.id   AF-A0AA48H7E7-F1
#
_cell.length_a   1.000
_cell.length_b   1.000
_cell.length_c   1.000
_cell.angle_alpha   90.00
_cell.angle_beta   90.00
_cell.angle_gamma   90.00
#
_symmetry.space_group_name_H-M   'P 1'
#
loop_
_entity.id
_entity.type
_entity.pdbx_description
1 polymer ?
#
loop_
_entity_poly.entity_id
_entity_poly.type
_entity_poly.pdbx_seq_one_letter_code
_entity_poly.pdbx_strand_id
1 'polypeptide(L)'
;MLTATLITLTMLASPSPSKPPTNGRCPVLGNPVSERNQSTTVRDHSYRVCCDECRTDLEKNPEKFLNQDGSPKNASQSGPGRQLRDRY
;
A
#
# COMPACT_ATOMS: atom_id res chain seq x y z
N MET A 1 6.35 11.94 56.04
CA MET A 1 5.43 11.87 54.88
C MET A 1 6.17 12.40 53.67
N LEU A 2 6.57 11.58 52.69
CA LEU A 2 6.98 11.96 51.32
C LEU A 2 7.50 10.71 50.59
N THR A 3 6.60 9.98 49.92
CA THR A 3 6.96 8.95 48.94
C THR A 3 6.71 9.52 47.56
N ALA A 4 7.78 9.98 46.90
CA ALA A 4 7.76 10.47 45.53
C ALA A 4 7.61 9.28 44.57
N THR A 5 6.39 9.05 44.08
CA THR A 5 6.11 8.05 43.03
C THR A 5 6.45 8.62 41.67
N LEU A 6 7.57 8.18 41.10
CA LEU A 6 7.96 8.40 39.71
C LEU A 6 7.01 7.60 38.80
N ILE A 7 6.11 8.29 38.12
CA ILE A 7 5.24 7.70 37.10
C ILE A 7 6.08 7.51 35.83
N THR A 8 6.44 6.26 35.54
CA THR A 8 7.06 5.87 34.28
C THR A 8 6.02 5.93 33.17
N LEU A 9 6.08 6.99 32.37
CA LEU A 9 5.20 7.20 31.21
C LEU A 9 5.68 6.31 30.05
N THR A 10 5.23 5.07 30.00
CA THR A 10 5.43 4.18 28.85
C THR A 10 4.55 4.66 27.69
N MET A 11 5.18 5.30 26.71
CA MET A 11 4.55 5.70 25.45
C MET A 11 4.18 4.45 24.64
N LEU A 12 2.89 4.10 24.60
CA LEU A 12 2.38 3.10 23.67
C LEU A 12 2.40 3.70 22.26
N ALA A 13 3.40 3.33 21.46
CA ALA A 13 3.39 3.55 20.02
C ALA A 13 2.18 2.82 19.43
N SER A 14 1.17 3.58 19.02
CA SER A 14 -0.03 3.04 18.38
C SER A 14 0.35 2.52 16.99
N PRO A 15 0.09 1.25 16.65
CA PRO A 15 0.26 0.79 15.27
C PRO A 15 -0.78 1.52 14.41
N SER A 16 -0.32 2.45 13.56
CA SER A 16 -1.18 3.11 12.58
C SER A 16 -1.90 2.06 11.74
N PRO A 17 -3.23 2.14 11.56
CA PRO A 17 -3.95 1.24 10.69
C PRO A 17 -3.58 1.54 9.24
N SER A 18 -2.65 0.76 8.68
CA SER A 18 -2.33 0.80 7.25
C SER A 18 -3.60 0.57 6.44
N LYS A 19 -3.86 1.44 5.46
CA LYS A 19 -5.07 1.37 4.65
C LYS A 19 -5.06 0.07 3.84
N PRO A 20 -6.15 -0.74 3.85
CA PRO A 20 -6.15 -2.03 3.18
C PRO A 20 -5.92 -1.88 1.67
N PRO A 21 -5.32 -2.89 1.02
CA PRO A 21 -5.01 -2.81 -0.40
C PRO A 21 -6.27 -2.84 -1.25
N THR A 22 -6.56 -1.73 -1.93
CA THR A 22 -7.72 -1.58 -2.82
C THR A 22 -7.39 -1.85 -4.29
N ASN A 23 -6.14 -2.21 -4.61
CA ASN A 23 -5.71 -2.41 -5.98
C ASN A 23 -6.08 -3.81 -6.53
N GLY A 24 -6.64 -3.84 -7.74
CA GLY A 24 -6.96 -5.08 -8.48
C GLY A 24 -5.87 -5.53 -9.45
N ARG A 25 -4.84 -4.71 -9.67
CA ARG A 25 -3.65 -5.07 -10.46
C ARG A 25 -2.36 -4.72 -9.73
N CYS A 26 -1.31 -5.48 -10.03
CA CYS A 26 0.05 -5.26 -9.54
C CYS A 26 0.55 -3.87 -9.99
N PRO A 27 1.00 -2.98 -9.08
CA PRO A 27 1.53 -1.66 -9.44
C PRO A 27 2.79 -1.69 -10.31
N VAL A 28 3.55 -2.80 -10.25
CA VAL A 28 4.81 -2.97 -10.99
C VAL A 28 4.56 -3.48 -12.41
N LEU A 29 3.89 -4.63 -12.53
CA LEU A 29 3.72 -5.33 -13.83
C LEU A 29 2.33 -5.16 -14.45
N GLY A 30 1.32 -4.67 -13.73
CA GLY A 30 -0.05 -4.55 -14.25
C GLY A 30 -0.81 -5.89 -14.34
N ASN A 31 -0.26 -6.99 -13.85
CA ASN A 31 -0.98 -8.27 -13.81
C ASN A 31 -2.14 -8.22 -12.80
N PRO A 32 -3.25 -8.94 -13.05
CA PRO A 32 -4.35 -9.03 -12.10
C PRO A 32 -3.86 -9.64 -10.78
N VAL A 33 -4.31 -9.07 -9.66
CA VAL A 33 -4.02 -9.58 -8.32
C VAL A 33 -5.32 -9.85 -7.58
N SER A 34 -5.27 -10.84 -6.71
CA SER A 34 -6.36 -11.27 -5.84
C SER A 34 -5.88 -11.30 -4.39
N GLU A 35 -6.78 -11.58 -3.45
CA GLU A 35 -6.46 -11.60 -2.01
C GLU A 35 -5.43 -12.67 -1.62
N ARG A 36 -5.23 -13.69 -2.47
CA ARG A 36 -4.20 -14.73 -2.28
C ARG A 36 -2.80 -14.27 -2.66
N ASN A 37 -2.69 -13.13 -3.34
CA ASN A 37 -1.41 -12.58 -3.74
C ASN A 37 -0.77 -11.86 -2.56
N GLN A 38 0.55 -11.71 -2.63
CA GLN A 38 1.31 -11.01 -1.61
C GLN A 38 0.92 -9.54 -1.54
N SER A 39 1.10 -8.95 -0.36
CA SER A 39 0.94 -7.53 -0.16
C SER A 39 2.17 -6.93 0.52
N THR A 40 2.43 -5.67 0.25
CA THR A 40 3.46 -4.87 0.91
C THR A 40 2.90 -3.52 1.29
N THR A 41 3.40 -2.93 2.38
CA THR A 41 2.96 -1.62 2.84
C THR A 41 4.04 -0.60 2.55
N VAL A 42 3.67 0.43 1.79
CA VAL A 42 4.55 1.55 1.44
C VAL A 42 3.82 2.85 1.71
N ARG A 43 4.44 3.76 2.47
CA ARG A 43 3.86 5.07 2.85
C ARG A 43 2.48 4.93 3.53
N ASP A 44 2.32 3.99 4.46
CA ASP A 44 1.05 3.72 5.17
C ASP A 44 -0.10 3.21 4.27
N HIS A 45 0.22 2.82 3.04
CA HIS A 45 -0.71 2.18 2.09
C HIS A 45 -0.28 0.75 1.81
N SER A 46 -1.20 -0.20 1.94
CA SER A 46 -0.95 -1.57 1.52
C SER A 46 -1.24 -1.73 0.02
N TYR A 47 -0.39 -2.49 -0.68
CA TYR A 47 -0.52 -2.81 -2.11
C TYR A 47 -0.38 -4.31 -2.32
N ARG A 48 -1.25 -4.88 -3.15
CA ARG A 48 -1.12 -6.26 -3.62
C ARG A 48 -0.19 -6.34 -4.83
N VAL A 49 0.72 -7.30 -4.83
CA VAL A 49 1.66 -7.56 -5.92
C VAL A 49 1.56 -9.00 -6.39
N CYS A 50 1.80 -9.22 -7.69
CA CYS A 50 1.68 -10.56 -8.28
C CYS A 50 2.88 -11.47 -8.01
N CYS A 51 3.99 -10.95 -7.47
CA CYS A 51 5.25 -11.68 -7.32
C CYS A 51 6.17 -11.09 -6.23
N ASP A 52 7.10 -11.89 -5.69
CA ASP A 52 8.09 -11.45 -4.69
C ASP A 52 9.04 -10.36 -5.22
N GLU A 53 9.44 -10.48 -6.48
CA GLU A 53 10.29 -9.48 -7.15
C GLU A 53 9.55 -8.14 -7.24
N CYS A 54 8.25 -8.19 -7.55
CA CYS A 54 7.37 -7.03 -7.62
C CYS A 54 7.26 -6.32 -6.26
N ARG A 55 7.20 -7.08 -5.16
CA ARG A 55 7.29 -6.52 -3.80
C ARG A 55 8.61 -5.78 -3.60
N THR A 56 9.72 -6.46 -3.91
CA THR A 56 11.07 -5.93 -3.72
C THR A 56 11.29 -4.65 -4.52
N ASP A 57 10.84 -4.60 -5.77
CA ASP A 57 10.95 -3.42 -6.63
C ASP A 57 10.10 -2.25 -6.12
N LEU A 58 8.89 -2.55 -5.64
CA LEU A 58 7.99 -1.54 -5.09
C LEU A 58 8.53 -0.95 -3.78
N GLU A 59 9.15 -1.75 -2.92
CA GLU A 59 9.80 -1.30 -1.68
C GLU A 59 11.08 -0.49 -1.96
N LYS A 60 11.89 -0.92 -2.94
CA LYS A 60 13.13 -0.23 -3.31
C LYS A 60 12.90 1.11 -4.02
N ASN A 61 11.95 1.15 -4.95
CA ASN A 61 11.71 2.29 -5.82
C ASN A 61 10.22 2.61 -5.95
N PRO A 62 9.52 2.95 -4.85
CA PRO A 62 8.09 3.19 -4.90
C PRO A 62 7.72 4.35 -5.81
N GLU A 63 8.57 5.38 -5.92
CA GLU A 63 8.32 6.55 -6.77
C GLU A 63 8.28 6.23 -8.27
N LYS A 64 8.88 5.12 -8.66
CA LYS A 64 8.85 4.63 -10.04
C LYS A 64 7.45 4.12 -10.41
N PHE A 65 6.75 3.53 -9.46
CA PHE A 65 5.49 2.79 -9.69
C PHE A 65 4.26 3.46 -9.07
N LEU A 66 4.45 4.31 -8.07
CA LEU A 66 3.41 5.02 -7.35
C LEU A 66 3.52 6.52 -7.60
N ASN A 67 2.36 7.17 -7.61
CA ASN A 67 2.24 8.60 -7.56
C ASN A 67 2.49 9.11 -6.13
N GLN A 68 2.59 10.44 -5.97
CA GLN A 68 2.80 11.07 -4.67
C GLN A 68 1.64 10.81 -3.70
N ASP A 69 0.43 10.62 -4.20
CA ASP A 69 -0.78 10.28 -3.43
C ASP A 69 -0.89 8.78 -3.09
N GLY A 70 0.09 7.96 -3.48
CA GLY A 70 0.07 6.51 -3.30
C GLY A 70 -0.72 5.75 -4.38
N SER A 71 -1.31 6.41 -5.36
CA SER A 71 -1.99 5.68 -6.44
C SER A 71 -0.98 4.99 -7.37
N PRO A 72 -1.22 3.75 -7.83
CA PRO A 72 -0.38 3.12 -8.84
C PRO A 72 -0.36 3.92 -10.15
N LYS A 73 0.82 4.19 -10.71
CA LYS A 73 0.96 4.90 -11.99
C LYS A 73 0.32 4.14 -13.16
N ASN A 74 0.23 2.82 -13.05
CA ASN A 74 -0.48 1.98 -14.00
C ASN A 74 -2.00 1.89 -13.73
N ALA A 75 -2.56 2.66 -12.79
CA ALA A 75 -3.98 2.58 -12.37
C ALA A 75 -4.97 2.78 -13.52
N SER A 76 -4.61 3.54 -14.55
CA SER A 76 -5.41 3.64 -15.78
C SER A 76 -5.70 2.24 -16.34
N GLN A 77 -4.73 1.31 -16.34
CA GLN A 77 -4.90 -0.07 -16.81
C GLN A 77 -5.63 -0.98 -15.81
N SER A 78 -5.91 -0.49 -14.60
CA SER A 78 -6.28 -1.28 -13.42
C SER A 78 -7.69 -1.07 -12.88
N GLY A 79 -8.51 -0.26 -13.55
CA GLY A 79 -9.90 -0.05 -13.14
C GLY A 79 -10.81 -1.26 -13.44
N PRO A 80 -11.81 -1.56 -12.57
CA PRO A 80 -12.93 -2.41 -12.93
C PRO A 80 -13.77 -1.63 -13.95
N GLY A 81 -13.60 -1.94 -15.25
CA GLY A 81 -14.40 -1.30 -16.31
C GLY A 81 -13.76 -0.09 -16.97
N ARG A 82 -12.61 -0.29 -17.64
CA ARG A 82 -12.21 0.56 -18.79
C ARG A 82 -12.71 0.03 -20.13
N GLN A 83 -13.77 -0.76 -20.13
CA GLN A 83 -14.72 -0.76 -21.24
C GLN A 83 -15.69 0.38 -20.91
N LEU A 84 -15.95 1.33 -21.83
CA LEU A 84 -17.08 2.30 -21.79
C LEU A 84 -16.86 3.74 -21.27
N ARG A 85 -15.66 4.34 -21.28
CA ARG A 85 -15.56 5.82 -21.12
C ARG A 85 -14.89 6.58 -22.27
N ASP A 86 -14.37 5.88 -23.28
CA ASP A 86 -13.89 6.48 -24.53
C ASP A 86 -14.93 6.38 -25.66
N ARG A 87 -16.22 6.24 -25.31
CA ARG A 87 -17.36 6.24 -26.25
C ARG A 87 -18.22 7.50 -26.06
N TYR A 88 -17.61 8.67 -26.25
CA TYR A 88 -18.35 9.90 -26.58
C TYR A 88 -17.50 10.80 -27.46
#